data_AF-E1ZC90-F1
#
_entry.id   AF-E1ZC90-F1
#
_cell.length_a   1.000
_cell.length_b   1.000
_cell.length_c   1.000
_cell.angle_alpha   90.00
_cell.angle_beta   90.00
_cell.angle_gamma   90.00
#
_symmetry.space_group_name_H-M   'P 1'
#
loop_
_entity.id
_entity.type
_entity.pdbx_description
1 polymer ?
#
loop_
_entity_poly.entity_id
_entity_poly.type
_entity_poly.pdbx_seq_one_letter_code
_entity_poly.pdbx_strand_id
1 'polypeptide(L)'
;MQGFRLLFYGDSITEYWMGTNRCVPAVFQKHFGRYRPGVMAVSADQTRHLLWRLQHGEAPVKHPPQTVVLLIGTNDLGLAANAGAPGGRARVAVLEVLYFMRSRWPNAHIILLALLPRGCEKFFGCEPAESGPGSQGRDFSYPSIFTPSITKVNVLLE
;
A
#
# COMPACT_ATOMS: atom_id res chain seq x y z
N MET A 1 9.78 27.20 0.65
CA MET A 1 10.31 25.81 0.76
C MET A 1 10.04 25.10 -0.55
N GLN A 2 10.98 24.31 -1.07
CA GLN A 2 10.78 23.57 -2.31
C GLN A 2 10.08 22.22 -2.01
N GLY A 3 9.11 21.79 -2.83
CA GLY A 3 8.37 20.52 -2.64
C GLY A 3 9.13 19.26 -3.09
N PHE A 4 8.56 18.09 -2.83
CA PHE A 4 9.11 16.79 -3.24
C PHE A 4 8.95 16.55 -4.74
N ARG A 5 9.96 15.97 -5.40
CA ARG A 5 9.82 15.58 -6.83
C ARG A 5 9.32 14.14 -6.97
N LEU A 6 9.66 13.27 -6.01
CA LEU A 6 9.22 11.88 -5.92
C LEU A 6 8.44 11.70 -4.62
N LEU A 7 7.18 11.29 -4.69
CA LEU A 7 6.35 11.00 -3.51
C LEU A 7 5.98 9.51 -3.46
N PHE A 8 6.16 8.90 -2.30
CA PHE A 8 5.71 7.54 -2.02
C PHE A 8 4.47 7.62 -1.12
N TYR A 9 3.36 7.06 -1.58
CA TYR A 9 2.16 6.84 -0.77
C TYR A 9 1.94 5.36 -0.54
N GLY A 10 1.41 5.03 0.63
CA GLY A 10 1.03 3.66 0.95
C GLY A 10 0.73 3.45 2.41
N ASP A 11 0.83 2.20 2.81
CA ASP A 11 0.65 1.73 4.18
C ASP A 11 2.00 1.49 4.89
N SER A 12 1.98 0.66 5.95
CA SER A 12 3.15 0.21 6.70
C SER A 12 4.33 -0.22 5.84
N ILE A 13 4.11 -0.90 4.71
CA ILE A 13 5.20 -1.37 3.84
C ILE A 13 5.98 -0.18 3.28
N THR A 14 5.26 0.88 2.89
CA THR A 14 5.85 2.11 2.37
C THR A 14 6.44 2.96 3.49
N GLU A 15 5.75 3.07 4.63
CA GLU A 15 6.22 3.81 5.80
C GLU A 15 7.57 3.29 6.31
N TYR A 16 7.76 1.96 6.32
CA TYR A 16 9.01 1.35 6.78
C TYR A 16 10.25 1.78 6.00
N TRP A 17 10.11 2.32 4.78
CA TRP A 17 11.23 2.91 4.06
C TRP A 17 11.86 4.13 4.76
N MET A 18 11.09 4.84 5.60
CA MET A 18 11.59 5.92 6.45
C MET A 18 12.17 5.44 7.79
N GLY A 19 12.00 4.15 8.11
CA GLY A 19 12.66 3.47 9.21
C GLY A 19 11.82 3.34 10.48
N THR A 20 11.51 2.08 10.82
CA THR A 20 11.35 1.59 12.20
C THR A 20 12.43 0.54 12.57
N ASN A 21 13.19 0.06 11.56
CA ASN A 21 14.32 -0.86 11.69
C ASN A 21 15.64 -0.17 11.26
N ARG A 22 16.76 -0.61 11.86
CA ARG A 22 18.09 -0.09 11.52
C ARG A 22 18.44 -0.47 10.06
N CYS A 23 19.06 0.46 9.32
CA CYS A 23 19.56 0.36 7.93
C CYS A 23 18.59 0.70 6.77
N VAL A 24 17.27 0.66 6.94
CA VAL A 24 16.32 0.95 5.82
C VAL A 24 16.44 2.39 5.27
N PRO A 25 16.58 3.43 6.12
CA PRO A 25 16.72 4.81 5.63
C PRO A 25 17.96 5.03 4.75
N ALA A 26 19.06 4.31 5.01
CA ALA A 26 20.30 4.44 4.24
C ALA A 26 20.13 3.88 2.81
N VAL A 27 19.42 2.76 2.67
CA VAL A 27 19.08 2.18 1.37
C VAL A 27 18.17 3.13 0.60
N PHE A 28 17.11 3.64 1.24
CA PHE A 28 16.20 4.60 0.63
C PHE A 28 16.95 5.84 0.11
N GLN A 29 17.79 6.43 0.96
CA GLN A 29 18.57 7.61 0.59
C GLN A 29 19.57 7.33 -0.55
N LYS A 30 20.24 6.17 -0.52
CA LYS A 30 21.18 5.75 -1.57
C LYS A 30 20.51 5.67 -2.94
N HIS A 31 19.30 5.12 -3.02
CA HIS A 31 18.63 4.87 -4.30
C HIS A 31 17.74 6.04 -4.76
N PHE A 32 17.08 6.73 -3.82
CA PHE A 32 16.07 7.73 -4.14
C PHE A 32 16.44 9.17 -3.75
N GLY A 33 17.46 9.39 -2.92
CA GLY A 33 17.80 10.71 -2.37
C GLY A 33 18.00 11.80 -3.42
N ARG A 34 18.57 11.46 -4.59
CA ARG A 34 18.75 12.39 -5.72
C ARG A 34 17.45 12.95 -6.30
N TYR A 35 16.32 12.27 -6.07
CA TYR A 35 15.00 12.66 -6.57
C TYR A 35 14.22 13.50 -5.56
N ARG A 36 14.85 13.95 -4.47
CA ARG A 36 14.17 14.70 -3.40
C ARG A 36 12.88 14.00 -2.95
N PRO A 37 13.02 12.76 -2.43
CA PRO A 37 11.88 11.92 -2.14
C PRO A 37 11.16 12.39 -0.87
N GLY A 38 9.86 12.16 -0.83
CA GLY A 38 9.05 12.20 0.39
C GLY A 38 8.25 10.92 0.54
N VAL A 39 8.08 10.45 1.77
CA VAL A 39 7.24 9.30 2.10
C VAL A 39 6.05 9.80 2.91
N MET A 40 4.86 9.52 2.39
CA MET A 40 3.56 9.97 2.86
C MET A 40 2.67 8.73 3.10
N ALA A 41 3.14 7.86 3.99
CA ALA A 41 2.57 6.56 4.27
C ALA A 41 2.34 6.37 5.76
N VAL A 42 1.28 5.66 6.12
CA VAL A 42 0.84 5.47 7.50
C VAL A 42 0.53 3.99 7.72
N SER A 43 1.07 3.40 8.79
CA SER A 43 0.78 2.01 9.16
C SER A 43 -0.73 1.75 9.25
N ALA A 44 -1.12 0.55 8.79
CA ALA A 44 -2.51 0.08 8.74
C ALA A 44 -3.46 0.86 7.81
N ASP A 45 -2.97 1.82 7.02
CA ASP A 45 -3.84 2.52 6.07
C ASP A 45 -4.48 1.56 5.07
N GLN A 46 -5.79 1.76 4.90
CA GLN A 46 -6.59 1.23 3.80
C GLN A 46 -6.67 2.30 2.71
N THR A 47 -7.06 1.89 1.52
CA THR A 47 -7.28 2.81 0.37
C THR A 47 -8.12 4.05 0.75
N ARG A 48 -9.21 3.87 1.49
CA ARG A 48 -10.10 4.96 1.94
C ARG A 48 -9.45 5.94 2.92
N HIS A 49 -8.54 5.47 3.78
CA HIS A 49 -7.82 6.34 4.70
C HIS A 49 -6.88 7.25 3.91
N LEU A 50 -6.11 6.65 2.99
CA LEU A 50 -5.26 7.40 2.08
C LEU A 50 -6.06 8.39 1.22
N LEU A 51 -7.19 7.96 0.64
CA LEU A 51 -8.05 8.85 -0.15
C LEU A 51 -8.51 10.06 0.66
N TRP A 52 -8.94 9.83 1.91
CA TRP A 52 -9.31 10.90 2.81
C TRP A 52 -8.14 11.86 3.05
N ARG A 53 -6.95 11.35 3.39
CA ARG A 53 -5.76 12.19 3.61
C ARG A 53 -5.39 13.04 2.40
N LEU A 54 -5.44 12.46 1.21
CA LEU A 54 -5.18 13.16 -0.05
C LEU A 54 -6.17 14.32 -0.28
N GLN A 55 -7.45 14.10 0.02
CA GLN A 55 -8.50 15.12 -0.07
C GLN A 55 -8.35 16.23 0.98
N HIS A 56 -7.73 15.92 2.12
CA HIS A 56 -7.65 16.81 3.28
C HIS A 56 -6.25 17.39 3.50
N GLY A 57 -5.53 17.68 2.42
CA GLY A 57 -4.34 18.53 2.43
C GLY A 57 -3.02 17.79 2.27
N GLU A 58 -3.00 16.46 2.28
CA GLU A 58 -1.76 15.71 2.06
C GLU A 58 -1.37 15.65 0.57
N ALA A 59 -2.26 16.06 -0.34
CA ALA A 59 -1.93 16.21 -1.76
C ALA A 59 -1.43 17.63 -2.09
N PRO A 60 -0.10 17.88 -2.17
CA PRO A 60 0.45 19.22 -2.43
C PRO A 60 -0.06 19.87 -3.72
N VAL A 61 -0.42 21.16 -3.61
CA VAL A 61 -0.93 21.98 -4.73
C VAL A 61 0.15 22.89 -5.30
N LYS A 62 0.88 23.58 -4.41
CA LYS A 62 1.84 24.62 -4.78
C LYS A 62 3.09 24.04 -5.46
N HIS A 63 3.46 22.83 -5.06
CA HIS A 63 4.63 22.11 -5.57
C HIS A 63 4.21 20.65 -5.82
N PRO A 64 3.50 20.39 -6.93
CA PRO A 64 3.08 19.03 -7.27
C PRO A 64 4.30 18.14 -7.56
N PRO A 65 4.24 16.84 -7.21
CA PRO A 65 5.30 15.90 -7.51
C PRO A 65 5.43 15.68 -9.02
N GLN A 66 6.61 15.26 -9.46
CA GLN A 66 6.84 14.79 -10.83
C GLN A 66 6.54 13.30 -10.96
N THR A 67 6.76 12.54 -9.89
CA THR A 67 6.52 11.11 -9.84
C THR A 67 5.88 10.73 -8.51
N VAL A 68 4.89 9.86 -8.59
CA VAL A 68 4.19 9.29 -7.43
C VAL A 68 4.29 7.78 -7.50
N VAL A 69 4.73 7.15 -6.41
CA VAL A 69 4.73 5.70 -6.25
C VAL A 69 3.63 5.34 -5.27
N LEU A 70 2.76 4.40 -5.65
CA LEU A 70 1.62 3.97 -4.84
C LEU A 70 1.70 2.47 -4.57
N LEU A 71 1.72 2.08 -3.30
CA LEU A 71 1.48 0.71 -2.84
C LEU A 71 0.45 0.75 -1.72
N ILE A 72 -0.79 0.37 -2.01
CA ILE A 72 -1.91 0.41 -1.06
C ILE A 72 -2.92 -0.68 -1.41
N GLY A 73 -3.62 -1.20 -0.40
CA GLY A 73 -4.71 -2.17 -0.59
C GLY A 73 -4.56 -3.46 0.21
N THR A 74 -3.37 -3.76 0.74
CA THR A 74 -3.16 -5.00 1.52
C THR A 74 -4.00 -5.02 2.81
N ASN A 75 -4.22 -3.86 3.43
CA ASN A 75 -5.04 -3.74 4.65
C ASN A 75 -6.54 -3.80 4.35
N ASP A 76 -6.97 -3.40 3.15
CA ASP A 76 -8.34 -3.61 2.68
C ASP A 76 -8.66 -5.10 2.57
N LEU A 77 -7.71 -5.89 2.07
CA LEU A 77 -7.81 -7.35 2.01
C LEU A 77 -7.83 -7.98 3.41
N GLY A 78 -6.95 -7.50 4.31
CA GLY A 78 -6.94 -7.94 5.71
C GLY A 78 -8.28 -7.67 6.42
N LEU A 79 -8.82 -6.46 6.29
CA LEU A 79 -10.13 -6.12 6.86
C LEU A 79 -11.24 -7.02 6.30
N ALA A 80 -11.26 -7.25 4.98
CA ALA A 80 -12.26 -8.10 4.35
C ALA A 80 -12.19 -9.54 4.87
N ALA A 81 -10.98 -10.11 4.97
CA ALA A 81 -10.79 -11.47 5.50
C ALA A 81 -11.33 -11.59 6.94
N ASN A 82 -11.07 -10.60 7.80
CA ASN A 82 -11.52 -10.58 9.20
C ASN A 82 -13.04 -10.53 9.33
N ALA A 83 -13.70 -9.90 8.36
CA ALA A 83 -15.14 -9.82 8.29
C ALA A 83 -15.78 -11.04 7.59
N GLY A 84 -14.98 -12.05 7.18
CA GLY A 84 -15.45 -13.16 6.35
C GLY A 84 -15.97 -12.70 4.98
N ALA A 85 -15.55 -11.52 4.52
CA ALA A 85 -16.03 -10.88 3.31
C ALA A 85 -15.05 -11.06 2.13
N PRO A 86 -15.53 -11.09 0.89
CA PRO A 86 -14.66 -11.17 -0.28
C PRO A 86 -13.83 -9.89 -0.45
N GLY A 87 -12.53 -10.03 -0.67
CA GLY A 87 -11.60 -8.92 -0.90
C GLY A 87 -11.76 -8.16 -2.23
N GLY A 88 -12.76 -8.51 -3.06
CA GLY A 88 -12.96 -7.96 -4.40
C GLY A 88 -13.17 -6.44 -4.46
N ARG A 89 -13.61 -5.81 -3.36
CA ARG A 89 -13.79 -4.35 -3.29
C ARG A 89 -12.47 -3.58 -3.27
N ALA A 90 -11.37 -4.20 -2.85
CA ALA A 90 -10.06 -3.55 -2.77
C ALA A 90 -9.62 -2.98 -4.13
N ARG A 91 -9.89 -3.70 -5.24
CA ARG A 91 -9.57 -3.23 -6.59
C ARG A 91 -10.24 -1.89 -6.92
N VAL A 92 -11.54 -1.79 -6.63
CA VAL A 92 -12.31 -0.56 -6.89
C VAL A 92 -11.78 0.59 -6.04
N ALA A 93 -11.47 0.31 -4.77
CA ALA A 93 -10.98 1.33 -3.86
C ALA A 93 -9.55 1.82 -4.23
N VAL A 94 -8.68 0.93 -4.75
CA VAL A 94 -7.39 1.34 -5.34
C VAL A 94 -7.60 2.22 -6.57
N LEU A 95 -8.56 1.88 -7.44
CA LEU A 95 -8.91 2.69 -8.60
C LEU A 95 -9.36 4.11 -8.20
N GLU A 96 -10.17 4.25 -7.14
CA GLU A 96 -10.61 5.57 -6.64
C GLU A 96 -9.44 6.46 -6.24
N VAL A 97 -8.44 5.91 -5.54
CA VAL A 97 -7.20 6.62 -5.20
C VAL A 97 -6.45 7.04 -6.47
N LEU A 98 -6.31 6.14 -7.45
CA LEU A 98 -5.64 6.45 -8.71
C LEU A 98 -6.36 7.55 -9.50
N TYR A 99 -7.69 7.50 -9.58
CA TYR A 99 -8.48 8.54 -10.23
C TYR A 99 -8.29 9.89 -9.55
N PHE A 100 -8.32 9.92 -8.22
CA PHE A 100 -8.03 11.13 -7.47
C PHE A 100 -6.62 11.67 -7.78
N MET A 101 -5.58 10.82 -7.71
CA MET A 101 -4.20 11.23 -7.98
C MET A 101 -4.02 11.76 -9.40
N ARG A 102 -4.63 11.10 -10.41
CA ARG A 102 -4.58 11.56 -11.81
C ARG A 102 -5.27 12.90 -12.00
N SER A 103 -6.41 13.12 -11.36
CA SER A 103 -7.11 14.41 -11.39
C SER A 103 -6.29 15.49 -10.69
N ARG A 104 -5.66 15.15 -9.57
CA ARG A 104 -4.91 16.09 -8.74
C ARG A 104 -3.56 16.48 -9.34
N TRP A 105 -2.85 15.54 -9.96
CA TRP A 105 -1.53 15.74 -10.56
C TRP A 105 -1.51 15.22 -12.00
N PRO A 106 -2.18 15.92 -12.93
CA PRO A 106 -2.34 15.44 -14.31
C PRO A 106 -1.01 15.26 -15.07
N ASN A 107 0.05 15.94 -14.62
CA ASN A 107 1.38 15.88 -15.23
C ASN A 107 2.35 14.94 -14.47
N ALA A 108 1.93 14.32 -13.37
CA ALA A 108 2.79 13.42 -12.61
C ALA A 108 2.78 12.02 -13.22
N HIS A 109 3.96 11.38 -13.26
CA HIS A 109 4.06 9.96 -13.56
C HIS A 109 3.64 9.15 -12.33
N ILE A 110 2.54 8.41 -12.43
CA ILE A 110 2.04 7.56 -11.33
C ILE A 110 2.48 6.12 -11.59
N ILE A 111 3.24 5.56 -10.65
CA ILE A 111 3.71 4.18 -10.62
C ILE A 111 2.86 3.45 -9.58
N LEU A 112 1.94 2.60 -10.03
CA LEU A 112 1.24 1.65 -9.17
C LEU A 112 2.13 0.42 -8.99
N LEU A 113 2.40 0.04 -7.74
CA LEU A 113 3.09 -1.20 -7.41
C LEU A 113 2.07 -2.33 -7.16
N ALA A 114 2.44 -3.53 -7.58
CA ALA A 114 1.68 -4.74 -7.28
C ALA A 114 1.56 -4.96 -5.76
N LEU A 115 0.39 -5.42 -5.32
CA LEU A 115 0.27 -6.00 -3.99
C LEU A 115 1.18 -7.24 -3.90
N LEU A 116 2.01 -7.26 -2.85
CA LEU A 116 2.93 -8.35 -2.57
C LEU A 116 2.16 -9.58 -2.06
N PRO A 117 2.68 -10.81 -2.29
CA PRO A 117 2.16 -12.01 -1.63
C PRO A 117 2.16 -11.84 -0.12
N ARG A 118 1.11 -12.35 0.55
CA ARG A 118 1.00 -12.34 2.01
C ARG A 118 0.38 -13.63 2.53
N GLY A 119 0.76 -14.01 3.74
CA GLY A 119 0.12 -15.08 4.50
C GLY A 119 -1.04 -14.61 5.36
N CYS A 120 -1.66 -15.57 6.03
CA CYS A 120 -2.69 -15.44 7.05
C CYS A 120 -2.05 -15.51 8.44
N GLU A 121 -2.35 -14.56 9.31
CA GLU A 121 -1.99 -14.66 10.72
C GLU A 121 -3.18 -14.31 11.60
N LYS A 122 -3.35 -15.04 12.70
CA LYS A 122 -4.43 -14.83 13.66
C LYS A 122 -4.45 -13.43 14.24
N PHE A 123 -3.28 -12.81 14.44
CA PHE A 123 -3.17 -11.42 14.89
C PHE A 123 -3.84 -10.44 13.91
N PHE A 124 -3.79 -10.74 12.61
CA PHE A 124 -4.45 -9.96 11.58
C PHE A 124 -5.90 -10.37 11.37
N GLY A 125 -6.53 -11.13 12.29
CA GLY A 125 -7.93 -11.56 12.27
C GLY A 125 -8.25 -12.67 11.26
N CYS A 126 -7.21 -13.27 10.69
CA CYS A 126 -7.32 -14.36 9.74
C CYS A 126 -7.07 -15.69 10.47
N GLU A 127 -8.08 -16.57 10.53
CA GLU A 127 -7.89 -17.94 11.02
C GLU A 127 -7.56 -18.88 9.85
N PRO A 128 -6.37 -19.52 9.82
CA PRO A 128 -6.06 -20.49 8.79
C PRO A 128 -6.96 -21.72 8.95
N ALA A 129 -7.57 -22.17 7.84
CA ALA A 129 -8.48 -23.32 7.81
C ALA A 129 -7.84 -24.62 8.35
N GLU A 130 -6.52 -24.75 8.23
CA GLU A 130 -5.75 -25.93 8.65
C GLU A 130 -4.50 -25.53 9.45
N SER A 131 -4.66 -24.75 10.51
CA SER A 131 -3.55 -24.53 11.44
C SER A 131 -3.28 -25.81 12.24
N GLY A 132 -2.46 -26.70 11.67
CA GLY A 132 -1.96 -27.89 12.35
C GLY A 132 -1.29 -27.54 13.70
N PRO A 133 -1.25 -28.49 14.66
CA PRO A 133 -0.68 -28.23 15.98
C PRO A 133 0.77 -27.73 15.86
N GLY A 134 1.02 -26.48 16.27
CA GLY A 134 2.34 -25.83 16.25
C GLY A 134 2.47 -24.58 15.36
N SER A 135 1.50 -24.28 14.49
CA SER A 135 1.60 -23.13 13.56
C SER A 135 1.53 -21.74 14.21
N GLN A 136 1.23 -21.67 15.52
CA GLN A 136 0.96 -20.43 16.25
C GLN A 136 -0.09 -19.53 15.58
N GLY A 137 -1.01 -20.10 14.78
CA GLY A 137 -2.02 -19.35 14.05
C GLY A 137 -1.47 -18.55 12.86
N ARG A 138 -0.35 -18.99 12.26
CA ARG A 138 0.25 -18.41 11.05
C ARG A 138 0.25 -19.41 9.90
N ASP A 139 -0.05 -18.94 8.70
CA ASP A 139 0.00 -19.68 7.45
C ASP A 139 0.57 -18.79 6.34
N PHE A 140 1.77 -19.12 5.88
CA PHE A 140 2.47 -18.42 4.79
C PHE A 140 2.56 -19.27 3.51
N SER A 141 1.68 -20.26 3.36
CA SER A 141 1.62 -21.08 2.15
C SER A 141 1.31 -20.25 0.91
N TYR A 142 1.74 -20.75 -0.24
CA TYR A 142 1.44 -20.17 -1.55
C TYR A 142 0.78 -21.22 -2.44
N PRO A 143 -0.39 -20.93 -3.06
CA PRO A 143 -1.18 -19.70 -2.89
C PRO A 143 -1.79 -19.59 -1.49
N SER A 144 -1.93 -18.37 -0.98
CA SER A 144 -2.61 -18.11 0.29
C SER A 144 -4.08 -17.76 0.06
N ILE A 145 -4.85 -17.63 1.15
CA ILE A 145 -6.25 -17.18 1.07
C ILE A 145 -6.39 -15.79 0.41
N PHE A 146 -5.32 -14.98 0.41
CA PHE A 146 -5.31 -13.65 -0.19
C PHE A 146 -4.99 -13.67 -1.67
N THR A 147 -4.36 -14.74 -2.18
CA THR A 147 -3.90 -14.83 -3.57
C THR A 147 -4.99 -14.49 -4.58
N PRO A 148 -6.24 -15.02 -4.51
CA PRO A 148 -7.28 -14.66 -5.47
C PRO A 148 -7.64 -13.16 -5.46
N SER A 149 -7.63 -12.52 -4.29
CA SER A 149 -7.94 -11.10 -4.18
C SER A 149 -6.77 -10.21 -4.59
N ILE A 150 -5.54 -10.62 -4.27
CA ILE A 150 -4.31 -9.98 -4.75
C ILE A 150 -4.27 -9.99 -6.27
N THR A 151 -4.53 -11.13 -6.91
CA THR A 151 -4.60 -11.24 -8.37
C THR A 151 -5.62 -10.27 -8.94
N LYS A 152 -6.82 -10.17 -8.36
CA LYS A 152 -7.85 -9.22 -8.80
C LYS A 152 -7.39 -7.75 -8.72
N VAL A 153 -6.63 -7.37 -7.70
CA VAL A 153 -6.07 -6.01 -7.60
C VAL A 153 -4.94 -5.83 -8.63
N ASN A 154 -4.05 -6.81 -8.77
CA ASN A 154 -2.86 -6.71 -9.61
C ASN A 154 -3.18 -6.73 -11.12
N VAL A 155 -4.37 -7.18 -11.54
CA VAL A 155 -4.86 -7.00 -12.93
C VAL A 155 -4.92 -5.52 -13.34
N LEU A 156 -4.90 -4.56 -12.40
CA LEU A 156 -4.78 -3.13 -12.72
C LEU A 156 -3.44 -2.74 -13.36
N LEU A 157 -2.47 -3.65 -13.38
CA LEU A 157 -1.13 -3.44 -13.96
C LEU A 157 -1.02 -3.94 -15.41
N GLU A 158 -2.02 -4.66 -15.90
CA GLU A 158 -2.13 -5.18 -17.27
C GLU A 158 -2.86 -4.19 -18.18
#